data_AF-A0A957P9N6-F1
#
_entry.id   AF-A0A957P9N6-F1
#
_cell.length_a   1.000
_cell.length_b   1.000
_cell.length_c   1.000
_cell.angle_alpha   90.00
_cell.angle_beta   90.00
_cell.angle_gamma   90.00
#
_symmetry.space_group_name_H-M   'P 1'
#
loop_
_entity.id
_entity.type
_entity.pdbx_description
1 polymer ?
#
loop_
_entity_poly.entity_id
_entity_poly.type
_entity_poly.pdbx_seq_one_letter_code
_entity_poly.pdbx_strand_id
1 'polypeptide(L)'
;KLAQLLPQCSNVLLVYVEALAPTEEELRAVMLYIQQRAEGNDTLFLRRHRFRDRTDFFRHFQRLSEILVRGAALSTAESLVIWQNPQAKHPLPAKVRTALYRSQGA
;
A
#
# COMPACT_ATOMS: atom_id res chain seq x y z
N LYS A 1 0.27 3.78 9.07
CA LYS A 1 1.53 4.21 8.42
C LYS A 1 1.34 5.39 7.45
N LEU A 2 0.16 5.60 6.86
CA LEU A 2 -0.07 6.70 5.89
C LEU A 2 0.25 8.12 6.41
N ALA A 3 0.09 8.38 7.71
CA ALA A 3 0.48 9.66 8.32
C ALA A 3 2.00 9.95 8.30
N GLN A 4 2.83 8.93 8.03
CA GLN A 4 4.30 9.05 7.97
C GLN A 4 4.80 9.35 6.55
N LEU A 5 3.91 9.49 5.57
CA LEU A 5 4.27 9.66 4.15
C LEU A 5 4.59 11.11 3.79
N LEU A 6 5.68 11.29 3.04
CA LEU A 6 6.15 12.60 2.59
C LEU A 6 5.22 13.14 1.48
N PRO A 7 4.76 14.41 1.57
CA PRO A 7 3.73 14.94 0.70
C PRO A 7 4.15 15.20 -0.76
N GLN A 8 5.45 15.27 -1.06
CA GLN A 8 5.99 15.67 -2.38
C GLN A 8 6.87 14.59 -3.03
N CYS A 9 6.84 13.37 -2.49
CA CYS A 9 7.67 12.27 -2.97
C CYS A 9 6.80 11.05 -3.29
N SER A 10 7.32 10.16 -4.13
CA SER A 10 6.77 8.80 -4.22
C SER A 10 7.00 8.10 -2.89
N ASN A 11 5.95 7.53 -2.30
CA ASN A 11 6.06 6.77 -1.06
C ASN A 11 5.71 5.32 -1.33
N VAL A 12 6.63 4.43 -0.98
CA VAL A 12 6.44 2.99 -1.12
C VAL A 12 6.41 2.38 0.28
N LEU A 13 5.43 1.51 0.54
CA LEU A 13 5.36 0.74 1.76
C LEU A 13 5.83 -0.69 1.49
N LEU A 14 6.97 -1.08 2.05
CA LEU A 14 7.41 -2.46 2.07
C LEU A 14 6.93 -3.13 3.38
N VAL A 15 6.22 -4.24 3.24
CA VAL A 15 5.69 -5.03 4.36
C VAL A 15 6.30 -6.43 4.28
N TYR A 16 7.02 -6.82 5.33
CA TYR A 16 7.45 -8.19 5.50
C TYR A 16 6.46 -8.91 6.42
N VAL A 17 5.98 -10.08 6.01
CA VAL A 17 5.12 -10.93 6.82
C VAL A 17 5.81 -12.26 7.06
N GLU A 18 5.85 -12.72 8.31
CA GLU A 18 6.42 -14.02 8.70
C GLU A 18 5.51 -15.21 8.35
N ALA A 19 4.40 -14.94 7.68
CA ALA A 19 3.42 -15.92 7.22
C ALA A 19 3.36 -15.94 5.68
N LEU A 20 2.42 -16.70 5.14
CA LEU A 20 2.12 -16.69 3.71
C LEU A 20 1.74 -15.26 3.28
N ALA A 21 2.39 -14.76 2.22
CA ALA A 21 2.01 -13.50 1.61
C ALA A 21 0.58 -13.59 1.05
N PRO A 22 -0.23 -12.52 1.14
CA PRO A 22 -1.52 -12.48 0.46
C PRO A 22 -1.30 -12.56 -1.06
N THR A 23 -2.29 -13.05 -1.79
CA THR A 23 -2.26 -12.95 -3.26
C THR A 23 -2.46 -11.50 -3.74
N GLU A 24 -2.20 -11.23 -5.01
CA GLU A 24 -2.45 -9.90 -5.59
C GLU A 24 -3.94 -9.54 -5.51
N GLU A 25 -4.84 -10.49 -5.75
CA GLU A 25 -6.28 -10.31 -5.65
C GLU A 25 -6.72 -9.99 -4.23
N GLU A 26 -6.18 -10.70 -3.23
CA GLU A 26 -6.47 -10.46 -1.81
C GLU A 26 -6.01 -9.06 -1.39
N LEU A 27 -4.78 -8.68 -1.77
CA LEU A 27 -4.26 -7.35 -1.49
C LEU A 27 -5.12 -6.26 -2.16
N ARG A 28 -5.48 -6.45 -3.42
CA ARG A 28 -6.35 -5.54 -4.17
C ARG A 28 -7.72 -5.40 -3.51
N ALA A 29 -8.33 -6.52 -3.09
CA ALA A 29 -9.62 -6.54 -2.43
C ALA A 29 -9.58 -5.80 -1.07
N VAL A 30 -8.54 -6.00 -0.28
CA VAL A 30 -8.34 -5.28 1.00
C VAL A 30 -8.19 -3.78 0.77
N MET A 31 -7.41 -3.37 -0.22
CA MET A 31 -7.22 -1.95 -0.52
C MET A 31 -8.50 -1.28 -1.00
N LEU A 32 -9.29 -1.98 -1.82
CA LEU A 32 -10.61 -1.52 -2.24
C LEU A 32 -11.58 -1.40 -1.05
N TYR A 33 -11.60 -2.40 -0.15
CA TYR A 33 -12.43 -2.37 1.05
C TYR A 33 -12.08 -1.18 1.97
N ILE A 34 -10.78 -0.94 2.18
CA ILE A 34 -10.30 0.23 2.95
C ILE A 34 -10.79 1.53 2.32
N GLN A 35 -10.68 1.65 0.99
CA GLN A 35 -11.13 2.82 0.27
C GLN A 35 -12.65 3.02 0.42
N GLN A 36 -13.45 1.98 0.19
CA GLN A 36 -14.91 2.04 0.31
C GLN A 36 -15.38 2.47 1.70
N ARG A 37 -14.74 1.99 2.78
CA ARG A 37 -15.07 2.45 4.15
C ARG A 37 -14.77 3.93 4.36
N ALA A 38 -13.64 4.40 3.84
CA ALA A 38 -13.32 5.82 3.90
C ALA A 38 -14.29 6.67 3.06
N GLU A 39 -14.68 6.21 1.87
CA GLU A 39 -15.65 6.88 0.99
C GLU A 39 -17.03 6.98 1.64
N GLY A 40 -17.49 5.89 2.26
CA GLY A 40 -18.73 5.83 3.04
C GLY A 40 -18.72 6.64 4.34
N ASN A 41 -17.62 7.36 4.61
CA ASN A 41 -17.42 8.19 5.80
C ASN A 41 -17.63 7.42 7.11
N ASP A 42 -17.16 6.16 7.13
CA ASP A 42 -17.21 5.31 8.31
C ASP A 42 -16.36 5.91 9.44
N THR A 43 -17.03 6.63 10.33
CA THR A 43 -16.36 7.40 11.39
C THR A 43 -15.62 6.51 12.38
N LEU A 44 -16.09 5.28 12.62
CA LEU A 44 -15.41 4.32 13.51
C LEU A 44 -14.11 3.85 12.88
N PHE A 45 -14.13 3.51 11.59
CA PHE A 45 -12.94 3.15 10.83
C PHE A 45 -11.92 4.30 10.83
N LEU A 46 -12.34 5.51 10.47
CA LEU A 46 -11.46 6.69 10.39
C LEU A 46 -10.80 6.99 11.74
N ARG A 47 -11.58 7.02 12.83
CA ARG A 47 -11.07 7.26 14.19
C ARG A 47 -10.10 6.16 14.66
N ARG A 48 -10.41 4.89 14.38
CA ARG A 48 -9.54 3.75 14.71
C ARG A 48 -8.16 3.92 14.07
N HIS A 49 -8.11 4.47 12.86
CA HIS A 49 -6.86 4.72 12.13
C HIS A 49 -6.31 6.15 12.31
N ARG A 50 -6.85 6.91 13.27
CA ARG A 50 -6.43 8.27 13.64
C ARG A 50 -6.58 9.31 12.52
N PHE A 51 -7.54 9.11 11.61
CA PHE A 51 -7.96 10.12 10.64
C PHE A 51 -9.11 10.94 11.20
N ARG A 52 -9.09 12.25 10.93
CA ARG A 52 -10.13 13.17 11.39
C ARG A 52 -11.43 12.98 10.64
N ASP A 53 -11.31 12.84 9.32
CA ASP A 53 -12.42 12.73 8.38
C ASP A 53 -11.95 12.03 7.09
N ARG A 54 -12.89 11.86 6.16
CA ARG A 54 -12.63 11.31 4.83
C ARG A 54 -11.55 12.09 4.06
N THR A 55 -11.58 13.42 4.12
CA THR A 55 -10.63 14.28 3.38
C THR A 55 -9.21 14.09 3.90
N ASP A 56 -9.05 14.01 5.21
CA ASP A 56 -7.79 13.73 5.89
C ASP A 56 -7.27 12.34 5.50
N PHE A 57 -8.14 11.32 5.46
CA PHE A 57 -7.77 10.00 4.94
C PHE A 57 -7.24 10.08 3.50
N PHE A 58 -8.01 10.64 2.57
CA PHE A 58 -7.62 10.68 1.16
C PHE A 58 -6.37 11.52 0.90
N ARG A 59 -6.17 12.59 1.67
CA ARG A 59 -4.93 13.38 1.62
C ARG A 59 -3.69 12.53 1.90
N HIS A 60 -3.78 11.57 2.83
CA HIS A 60 -2.68 10.68 3.14
C HIS A 60 -2.63 9.46 2.20
N PHE A 61 -3.79 8.94 1.80
CA PHE A 61 -3.91 7.83 0.86
C PHE A 61 -3.27 8.16 -0.49
N GLN A 62 -3.53 9.35 -1.04
CA GLN A 62 -2.96 9.82 -2.31
C GLN A 62 -1.43 10.00 -2.27
N ARG A 63 -0.80 10.02 -1.08
CA ARG A 63 0.66 10.06 -0.97
C ARG A 63 1.29 8.69 -1.13
N LEU A 64 0.54 7.63 -0.88
CA LEU A 64 1.00 6.26 -1.07
C LEU A 64 1.04 5.95 -2.57
N SER A 65 2.22 5.59 -3.06
CA SER A 65 2.43 5.22 -4.46
C SER A 65 2.19 3.74 -4.67
N GLU A 66 2.85 2.89 -3.88
CA GLU A 66 2.83 1.43 -4.05
C GLU A 66 2.98 0.74 -2.68
N ILE A 67 2.45 -0.49 -2.58
CA ILE A 67 2.68 -1.41 -1.47
C ILE A 67 3.37 -2.65 -2.04
N LEU A 68 4.47 -3.06 -1.43
CA LEU A 68 5.15 -4.33 -1.69
C LEU A 68 4.99 -5.19 -0.44
N VAL A 69 4.46 -6.40 -0.60
CA VAL A 69 4.31 -7.38 0.48
C VAL A 69 5.18 -8.58 0.16
N ARG A 70 6.08 -8.93 1.09
CA ARG A 70 6.96 -10.09 1.00
C ARG A 70 6.63 -11.04 2.12
N GLY A 71 6.35 -12.30 1.78
CA GLY A 71 6.11 -13.36 2.76
C GLY A 71 7.36 -14.15 3.07
N ALA A 72 7.41 -14.75 4.25
CA ALA A 72 8.38 -15.79 4.57
C ALA A 72 8.08 -17.01 3.69
N ALA A 73 9.04 -17.36 2.85
CA ALA A 73 8.85 -18.42 1.88
C ALA A 73 8.95 -19.79 2.57
N LEU A 74 7.89 -20.61 2.51
CA LEU A 74 7.95 -22.05 2.81
C LEU A 74 8.61 -22.84 1.66
N SER A 75 8.78 -22.23 0.49
CA SER A 75 9.48 -22.78 -0.67
C SER A 75 10.41 -21.73 -1.29
N THR A 76 11.39 -22.15 -2.10
CA THR A 76 12.53 -21.35 -2.59
C THR A 76 12.19 -20.14 -3.48
N ALA A 77 10.92 -19.89 -3.80
CA ALA A 77 10.48 -18.69 -4.49
C ALA A 77 9.86 -17.71 -3.49
N GLU A 78 10.61 -16.66 -3.14
CA GLU A 78 10.07 -15.55 -2.36
C GLU A 78 8.94 -14.89 -3.15
N SER A 79 7.70 -14.94 -2.63
CA SER A 79 6.56 -14.30 -3.28
C SER A 79 6.53 -12.81 -2.91
N LEU A 80 6.83 -11.97 -3.90
CA LEU A 80 6.63 -10.53 -3.82
C LEU A 80 5.29 -10.16 -4.45
N VAL A 81 4.36 -9.67 -3.63
CA VAL A 81 3.06 -9.19 -4.08
C VAL A 81 3.05 -7.67 -4.09
N ILE A 82 2.58 -7.11 -5.19
CA ILE A 82 2.69 -5.68 -5.45
C ILE A 82 1.30 -5.10 -5.68
N TRP A 83 1.00 -4.00 -5.02
CA TRP A 83 -0.19 -3.21 -5.28
C TRP A 83 0.19 -1.77 -5.61
N GLN A 84 -0.31 -1.27 -6.73
CA GLN A 84 -0.12 0.10 -7.18
C GLN A 84 -1.35 0.92 -6.82
N ASN A 85 -1.13 2.12 -6.27
CA ASN A 85 -2.24 3.01 -5.96
C ASN A 85 -2.66 3.81 -7.21
N PRO A 86 -3.87 3.59 -7.76
CA PRO A 86 -4.34 4.34 -8.92
C PRO A 86 -4.59 5.82 -8.61
N GLN A 87 -4.71 6.19 -7.33
CA GLN A 87 -4.93 7.57 -6.87
C GLN A 87 -3.63 8.24 -6.38
N ALA A 88 -2.46 7.63 -6.63
CA ALA A 88 -1.19 8.21 -6.23
C ALA A 88 -0.95 9.57 -6.90
N LYS A 89 -0.74 10.61 -6.09
CA LYS A 89 -0.35 11.93 -6.58
C LYS A 89 1.07 11.93 -7.17
N HIS A 90 1.94 11.07 -6.63
CA HIS A 90 3.33 10.91 -7.04
C HIS A 90 3.62 9.44 -7.33
N PRO A 91 3.18 8.89 -8.48
CA PRO A 91 3.45 7.50 -8.84
C PRO A 91 4.95 7.24 -8.96
N LEU A 92 5.38 6.01 -8.70
CA LEU A 92 6.79 5.65 -8.77
C LEU A 92 7.27 5.68 -10.23
N PRO A 93 8.34 6.41 -10.59
CA PRO A 93 8.86 6.42 -11.96
C PRO A 93 9.27 5.01 -12.42
N ALA A 94 9.00 4.67 -13.68
CA ALA A 94 9.19 3.32 -14.20
C ALA A 94 10.60 2.75 -13.95
N LYS A 95 11.65 3.57 -14.15
CA LYS A 95 13.04 3.14 -13.89
C LYS A 95 13.31 2.82 -12.42
N VAL A 96 12.75 3.62 -11.51
CA VAL A 96 12.87 3.41 -10.06
C VAL A 96 12.11 2.14 -9.66
N ARG A 97 10.92 1.94 -10.23
CA ARG A 97 10.12 0.74 -10.02
C ARG A 97 10.86 -0.53 -10.43
N THR A 98 11.45 -0.55 -11.64
CA THR A 98 12.25 -1.69 -12.11
C THR A 98 13.44 -1.96 -11.19
N ALA A 99 14.16 -0.92 -10.75
CA ALA A 99 15.28 -1.08 -9.82
C ALA A 99 14.83 -1.62 -8.45
N LEU A 100 13.70 -1.11 -7.94
CA LEU A 100 13.12 -1.56 -6.69
C LEU A 100 12.72 -3.04 -6.75
N TYR A 101 11.97 -3.45 -7.78
CA TYR A 101 11.47 -4.83 -7.89
C TYR A 101 12.63 -5.83 -7.97
N ARG A 102 13.66 -5.51 -8.76
CA ARG A 102 14.89 -6.32 -8.81
C ARG A 102 15.58 -6.45 -7.46
N SER A 103 15.62 -5.37 -6.67
CA SER A 103 16.22 -5.41 -5.32
C SER A 103 15.45 -6.29 -4.34
N GLN A 104 14.18 -6.58 -4.63
CA GLN A 104 13.29 -7.39 -3.81
C GLN A 104 13.11 -8.81 -4.34
N GLY A 105 13.88 -9.22 -5.37
CA GLY A 105 13.84 -10.57 -5.93
C GLY A 105 12.76 -10.82 -7.00
N ALA A 106 12.20 -9.75 -7.60
CA ALA A 106 11.25 -9.82 -8.72
C ALA A 106 11.87 -9.45 -10.08
#